data_AF-A0A7X8Y7X1-F1
#
_entry.id   AF-A0A7X8Y7X1-F1
#
_cell.length_a   1.000
_cell.length_b   1.000
_cell.length_c   1.000
_cell.angle_alpha   90.00
_cell.angle_beta   90.00
_cell.angle_gamma   90.00
#
_symmetry.space_group_name_H-M   'P 1'
#
loop_
_entity.id
_entity.type
_entity.pdbx_description
1 polymer ?
#
loop_
_entity_poly.entity_id
_entity_poly.type
_entity_poly.pdbx_seq_one_letter_code
_entity_poly.pdbx_strand_id
1 'polypeptide(L)'
;MEIRKPFTVKELRDADRGHLVKISSGYADHDDLAFIYETDPKFAHVIVLKTTSVSGHVPYADKFPNHCLCVDYGDSWVIEPIEDTRSSTVYSPNEFGALVFAPERIILTLGMLKQGVQFKPRLFDLSAFALTRERPNEAYIVKAWKLWVNDESRRESEATPLLFFQATTLPHCSR
;
A
#
# COMPACT_ATOMS: atom_id res chain seq x y z
N MET A 1 30.47 4.35 16.26
CA MET A 1 29.01 4.34 16.09
C MET A 1 28.73 4.62 14.63
N GLU A 2 28.43 3.59 13.87
CA GLU A 2 28.07 3.73 12.46
C GLU A 2 26.54 3.89 12.39
N ILE A 3 26.06 5.04 11.93
CA ILE A 3 24.63 5.23 11.71
C ILE A 3 24.31 4.58 10.36
N ARG A 4 23.91 3.30 10.37
CA ARG A 4 23.36 2.64 9.19
C ARG A 4 21.94 3.13 8.99
N LYS A 5 21.74 4.07 8.06
CA LYS A 5 20.40 4.47 7.64
C LYS A 5 19.95 3.50 6.55
N PRO A 6 18.87 2.70 6.75
CA PRO A 6 18.38 1.77 5.74
C PRO A 6 17.61 2.49 4.62
N PHE A 7 17.98 3.73 4.32
CA PHE A 7 17.27 4.56 3.37
C PHE A 7 18.18 5.58 2.70
N THR A 8 17.75 6.02 1.53
CA THR A 8 18.32 7.16 0.82
C THR A 8 17.30 8.30 0.74
N VAL A 9 17.77 9.53 0.51
CA VAL A 9 16.90 10.66 0.24
C VAL A 9 17.12 11.09 -1.20
N LYS A 10 16.05 11.14 -1.99
CA LYS A 10 16.10 11.47 -3.42
C LYS A 10 14.76 12.00 -3.92
N GLU A 11 14.71 12.45 -5.17
CA GLU A 11 13.45 12.79 -5.82
C GLU A 11 12.68 11.52 -6.22
N LEU A 12 11.35 11.61 -6.29
CA LEU A 12 10.51 10.49 -6.71
C LEU A 12 10.87 9.93 -8.09
N ARG A 13 11.36 10.77 -9.00
CA ARG A 13 11.80 10.33 -10.33
C ARG A 13 12.96 9.33 -10.30
N ASP A 14 13.75 9.35 -9.24
CA ASP A 14 14.96 8.54 -9.07
C ASP A 14 14.66 7.24 -8.30
N ALA A 15 13.42 7.01 -7.88
CA ALA A 15 12.99 5.82 -7.19
C ALA A 15 12.39 4.82 -8.19
N ASP A 16 12.78 3.54 -8.04
CA ASP A 16 12.40 2.50 -8.99
C ASP A 16 11.01 1.94 -8.68
N ARG A 17 10.40 1.33 -9.70
CA ARG A 17 9.18 0.55 -9.53
C ARG A 17 9.42 -0.54 -8.50
N GLY A 18 8.52 -0.66 -7.53
CA GLY A 18 8.64 -1.58 -6.41
C GLY A 18 9.18 -0.95 -5.14
N HIS A 19 9.83 0.22 -5.21
CA HIS A 19 10.43 0.83 -4.03
C HIS A 19 9.37 1.37 -3.07
N LEU A 20 9.59 1.13 -1.77
CA LEU A 20 8.83 1.74 -0.69
C LEU A 20 9.43 3.11 -0.36
N VAL A 21 8.58 4.13 -0.42
CA VAL A 21 8.97 5.53 -0.22
C VAL A 21 8.09 6.20 0.81
N LYS A 22 8.68 7.14 1.56
CA LYS A 22 7.95 8.12 2.36
C LYS A 22 8.08 9.47 1.68
N ILE A 23 6.95 10.00 1.21
CA ILE A 23 6.89 11.20 0.36
C ILE A 23 6.68 12.43 1.23
N SER A 24 7.50 13.45 1.04
CA SER A 24 7.29 14.77 1.65
C SER A 24 6.74 15.72 0.58
N SER A 25 5.46 16.06 0.67
CA SER A 25 4.80 16.89 -0.34
C SER A 25 4.92 18.40 -0.08
N GLY A 26 5.60 18.84 1.00
CA GLY A 26 5.87 20.26 1.29
C GLY A 26 4.64 21.14 1.58
N TYR A 27 3.41 20.62 1.43
CA TYR A 27 2.16 21.39 1.56
C TYR A 27 1.40 21.19 2.88
N ALA A 28 1.80 20.24 3.73
CA ALA A 28 1.31 20.06 5.11
C ALA A 28 2.11 18.96 5.81
N ASP A 29 1.83 18.70 7.09
CA ASP A 29 2.31 17.57 7.93
C ASP A 29 1.86 16.19 7.40
N HIS A 30 2.01 15.98 6.09
CA HIS A 30 1.57 14.82 5.32
C HIS A 30 2.82 14.08 4.87
N ASP A 31 3.11 13.04 5.62
CA ASP A 31 4.12 12.04 5.35
C ASP A 31 3.37 10.82 4.80
N ASP A 32 3.34 10.69 3.48
CA ASP A 32 2.65 9.57 2.83
C ASP A 32 3.63 8.41 2.65
N LEU A 33 3.33 7.27 3.29
CA LEU A 33 4.07 6.03 3.06
C LEU A 33 3.42 5.31 1.88
N ALA A 34 4.18 5.09 0.82
CA ALA A 34 3.67 4.57 -0.45
C ALA A 34 4.70 3.67 -1.15
N PHE A 35 4.28 2.86 -2.12
CA PHE A 35 5.21 2.22 -3.05
C PHE A 35 4.95 2.65 -4.49
N ILE A 36 6.01 2.73 -5.30
CA ILE A 36 5.94 3.21 -6.68
C ILE A 36 5.61 2.08 -7.62
N TYR A 37 4.51 2.17 -8.38
CA TYR A 37 4.14 1.14 -9.36
C TYR A 37 4.37 1.51 -10.81
N GLU A 38 4.49 2.80 -11.11
CA GLU A 38 4.73 3.32 -12.45
C GLU A 38 5.30 4.74 -12.34
N THR A 39 6.21 5.10 -13.24
CA THR A 39 6.75 6.47 -13.33
C THR A 39 6.63 6.94 -14.77
N ASP A 40 6.02 8.11 -14.98
CA ASP A 40 5.96 8.79 -16.26
C ASP A 40 6.83 10.07 -16.23
N PRO A 41 7.04 10.79 -17.35
CA PRO A 41 7.92 11.96 -17.36
C PRO A 41 7.53 13.09 -16.39
N LYS A 42 6.27 13.15 -15.93
CA LYS A 42 5.73 14.20 -15.07
C LYS A 42 5.46 13.72 -13.65
N PHE A 43 5.01 12.48 -13.49
CA PHE A 43 4.50 11.96 -12.22
C PHE A 43 5.02 10.57 -11.90
N ALA A 44 5.21 10.32 -10.61
CA ALA A 44 5.33 8.99 -10.04
C ALA A 44 3.93 8.55 -9.58
N HIS A 45 3.48 7.41 -10.06
CA HIS A 45 2.23 6.79 -9.66
C HIS A 45 2.50 5.79 -8.54
N VAL A 46 1.76 5.93 -7.45
CA VAL A 46 2.04 5.22 -6.21
C VAL A 46 0.78 4.59 -5.62
N ILE A 47 0.98 3.55 -4.83
CA ILE A 47 -0.03 3.07 -3.90
C ILE A 47 0.32 3.64 -2.52
N VAL A 48 -0.49 4.58 -2.05
CA VAL A 48 -0.38 5.15 -0.71
C VAL A 48 -0.96 4.16 0.29
N LEU A 49 -0.18 3.79 1.30
CA LEU A 49 -0.52 2.82 2.34
C LEU A 49 -0.96 3.50 3.65
N LYS A 50 -0.39 4.68 3.96
CA LYS A 50 -0.72 5.48 5.13
C LYS A 50 -0.53 6.95 4.82
N THR A 51 -1.48 7.77 5.25
CA THR A 51 -1.34 9.23 5.32
C THR A 51 -1.26 9.63 6.80
N THR A 52 -0.31 10.49 7.19
CA THR A 52 -0.16 10.89 8.61
C THR A 52 -1.27 11.78 9.13
N SER A 53 -2.06 12.41 8.26
CA SER A 53 -3.03 13.43 8.64
C SER A 53 -4.43 12.92 8.91
N VAL A 54 -4.76 11.69 8.54
CA VAL A 54 -6.11 11.18 8.69
C VAL A 54 -6.12 9.71 9.09
N SER A 55 -6.54 9.47 10.34
CA SER A 55 -6.80 8.12 10.83
C SER A 55 -7.88 7.43 9.98
N GLY A 56 -7.66 6.16 9.61
CA GLY A 56 -8.68 5.34 8.95
C GLY A 56 -8.70 5.38 7.42
N HIS A 57 -7.71 6.00 6.77
CA HIS A 57 -7.56 5.89 5.32
C HIS A 57 -7.12 4.49 4.91
N VAL A 58 -7.88 3.92 3.98
CA VAL A 58 -7.57 2.66 3.30
C VAL A 58 -6.53 2.91 2.22
N PRO A 59 -5.68 1.94 1.86
CA PRO A 59 -4.71 2.09 0.79
C PRO A 59 -5.37 2.56 -0.52
N TYR A 60 -4.73 3.46 -1.26
CA TYR A 60 -5.30 4.00 -2.49
C TYR A 60 -4.22 4.31 -3.52
N ALA A 61 -4.62 4.35 -4.79
CA ALA A 61 -3.73 4.77 -5.88
C ALA A 61 -3.78 6.29 -6.02
N ASP A 62 -2.62 6.92 -6.09
CA ASP A 62 -2.46 8.34 -6.35
C ASP A 62 -1.22 8.61 -7.21
N LYS A 63 -0.98 9.87 -7.55
CA LYS A 63 0.22 10.30 -8.26
C LYS A 63 0.79 11.58 -7.67
N PHE A 64 2.11 11.63 -7.63
CA PHE A 64 2.86 12.77 -7.08
C PHE A 64 3.79 13.34 -8.15
N PRO A 65 4.03 14.66 -8.18
CA PRO A 65 5.02 15.24 -9.06
C PRO A 65 6.41 14.63 -8.86
N ASN A 66 7.12 14.37 -9.96
CA ASN A 66 8.43 13.73 -9.95
C ASN A 66 9.52 14.44 -9.13
N HIS A 67 9.37 15.73 -8.88
CA HIS A 67 10.32 16.55 -8.12
C HIS A 67 10.05 16.55 -6.61
N CYS A 68 9.01 15.85 -6.14
CA CYS A 68 8.81 15.69 -4.70
C CYS A 68 9.97 14.88 -4.11
N LEU A 69 10.46 15.33 -2.96
CA LEU A 69 11.48 14.61 -2.20
C LEU A 69 10.85 13.43 -1.47
N CYS A 70 11.59 12.33 -1.40
CA CYS A 70 11.20 11.15 -0.68
C CYS A 70 12.37 10.55 0.10
N VAL A 71 12.03 9.84 1.17
CA VAL A 71 12.89 8.82 1.77
C VAL A 71 12.60 7.52 1.06
N ASP A 72 13.60 6.92 0.44
CA ASP A 72 13.49 5.63 -0.25
C ASP A 72 14.11 4.52 0.60
N TYR A 73 13.28 3.55 0.97
CA TYR A 73 13.63 2.35 1.74
C TYR A 73 14.04 1.16 0.85
N GLY A 74 13.95 1.28 -0.47
CA GLY A 74 14.25 0.23 -1.44
C GLY A 74 13.10 -0.74 -1.68
N ASP A 75 13.41 -1.85 -2.35
CA ASP A 75 12.47 -2.90 -2.79
C ASP A 75 12.33 -4.07 -1.81
N SER A 76 13.14 -4.09 -0.75
CA SER A 76 13.28 -5.25 0.13
C SER A 76 12.20 -5.36 1.22
N TRP A 77 11.21 -4.46 1.19
CA TRP A 77 10.14 -4.41 2.17
C TRP A 77 9.25 -5.66 2.13
N VAL A 78 8.62 -5.95 3.27
CA VAL A 78 7.82 -7.16 3.45
C VAL A 78 6.44 -6.82 3.98
N ILE A 79 5.39 -7.34 3.33
CA ILE A 79 4.04 -7.39 3.88
C ILE A 79 3.86 -8.73 4.59
N GLU A 80 3.58 -8.67 5.88
CA GLU A 80 3.31 -9.83 6.73
C GLU A 80 1.81 -9.91 7.03
N PRO A 81 1.09 -10.91 6.50
CA PRO A 81 -0.32 -11.13 6.80
C PRO A 81 -0.49 -11.59 8.25
N ILE A 82 -1.52 -11.08 8.92
CA ILE A 82 -1.91 -11.52 10.26
C ILE A 82 -3.22 -12.27 10.13
N GLU A 83 -3.14 -13.58 10.33
CA GLU A 83 -4.32 -14.41 10.41
C GLU A 83 -5.12 -14.04 11.67
N ASP A 84 -6.34 -13.56 11.46
CA ASP A 84 -7.30 -13.31 12.53
C ASP A 84 -8.63 -14.02 12.22
N THR A 85 -9.51 -14.03 13.22
CA THR A 85 -10.84 -14.64 13.13
C THR A 85 -11.77 -13.97 12.09
N ARG A 86 -11.35 -12.89 11.44
CA ARG A 86 -12.12 -12.12 10.44
C ARG A 86 -11.73 -12.47 9.01
N SER A 87 -10.72 -13.30 8.84
CA SER A 87 -10.29 -13.84 7.55
C SER A 87 -11.43 -14.66 6.92
N SER A 88 -11.57 -14.59 5.59
CA SER A 88 -12.67 -15.23 4.88
C SER A 88 -12.21 -15.89 3.58
N THR A 89 -12.95 -16.90 3.14
CA THR A 89 -12.76 -17.55 1.83
C THR A 89 -13.72 -17.01 0.77
N VAL A 90 -14.59 -16.08 1.13
CA VAL A 90 -15.59 -15.48 0.24
C VAL A 90 -15.18 -14.05 -0.05
N TYR A 91 -14.82 -13.79 -1.31
CA TYR A 91 -14.45 -12.46 -1.77
C TYR A 91 -15.58 -11.44 -1.57
N SER A 92 -15.29 -10.37 -0.81
CA SER A 92 -16.17 -9.22 -0.66
C SER A 92 -15.52 -7.98 -1.28
N PRO A 93 -16.20 -7.30 -2.23
CA PRO A 93 -15.65 -6.11 -2.89
C PRO A 93 -15.55 -4.88 -1.97
N ASN A 94 -16.06 -4.95 -0.73
CA ASN A 94 -16.17 -3.81 0.18
C ASN A 94 -15.14 -3.83 1.32
N GLU A 95 -14.20 -4.77 1.29
CA GLU A 95 -13.16 -4.93 2.31
C GLU A 95 -11.90 -4.23 1.84
N PHE A 96 -11.78 -2.93 2.12
CA PHE A 96 -10.70 -2.09 1.61
C PHE A 96 -9.43 -2.19 2.44
N GLY A 97 -8.29 -2.28 1.76
CA GLY A 97 -6.99 -2.53 2.37
C GLY A 97 -6.75 -3.98 2.79
N ALA A 98 -7.62 -4.90 2.40
CA ALA A 98 -7.43 -6.33 2.61
C ALA A 98 -6.46 -6.91 1.58
N LEU A 99 -5.73 -7.94 1.99
CA LEU A 99 -4.92 -8.77 1.11
C LEU A 99 -5.75 -9.98 0.70
N VAL A 100 -5.77 -10.25 -0.61
CA VAL A 100 -6.52 -11.34 -1.21
C VAL A 100 -5.53 -12.29 -1.87
N PHE A 101 -5.38 -13.46 -1.27
CA PHE A 101 -4.52 -14.54 -1.75
C PHE A 101 -5.32 -15.45 -2.69
N ALA A 102 -4.97 -15.43 -3.96
CA ALA A 102 -5.46 -16.37 -4.97
C ALA A 102 -4.31 -17.26 -5.45
N PRO A 103 -4.56 -18.41 -6.12
CA PRO A 103 -3.52 -19.39 -6.46
C PRO A 103 -2.27 -18.83 -7.16
N GLU A 104 -2.42 -17.78 -7.98
CA GLU A 104 -1.32 -17.21 -8.78
C GLU A 104 -1.03 -15.73 -8.50
N ARG A 105 -1.76 -15.10 -7.57
CA ARG A 105 -1.65 -13.66 -7.33
C ARG A 105 -2.04 -13.26 -5.92
N ILE A 106 -1.38 -12.21 -5.43
CA ILE A 106 -1.76 -11.53 -4.20
C ILE A 106 -2.31 -10.16 -4.59
N ILE A 107 -3.55 -9.87 -4.20
CA ILE A 107 -4.21 -8.61 -4.55
C ILE A 107 -4.40 -7.77 -3.29
N LEU A 108 -4.00 -6.50 -3.35
CA LEU A 108 -4.38 -5.48 -2.38
C LEU A 108 -5.67 -4.79 -2.86
N THR A 109 -6.71 -4.80 -2.03
CA THR A 109 -7.93 -4.04 -2.31
C THR A 109 -7.69 -2.58 -1.95
N LEU A 110 -7.97 -1.68 -2.88
CA LEU A 110 -7.75 -0.25 -2.71
C LEU A 110 -9.07 0.48 -2.49
N GLY A 111 -9.00 1.55 -1.70
CA GLY A 111 -10.06 2.52 -1.49
C GLY A 111 -10.63 3.08 -2.78
N MET A 112 -11.83 3.63 -2.64
CA MET A 112 -12.58 4.13 -3.78
C MET A 112 -12.13 5.54 -4.15
N LEU A 113 -11.62 5.72 -5.37
CA LEU A 113 -11.51 7.04 -5.97
C LEU A 113 -12.82 7.36 -6.70
N LYS A 114 -13.33 8.58 -6.56
CA LYS A 114 -14.52 9.04 -7.29
C LYS A 114 -14.22 9.08 -8.79
N GLN A 115 -14.70 8.09 -9.55
CA GLN A 115 -14.68 8.13 -11.02
C GLN A 115 -16.09 8.47 -11.53
N GLY A 116 -16.36 9.77 -11.69
CA GLY A 116 -17.68 10.26 -12.07
C GLY A 116 -18.72 10.04 -10.96
N VAL A 117 -19.80 9.30 -11.25
CA VAL A 117 -20.93 9.04 -10.33
C VAL A 117 -20.79 7.71 -9.58
N GLN A 118 -19.80 6.87 -9.93
CA GLN A 118 -19.64 5.53 -9.34
C GLN A 118 -18.36 5.44 -8.51
N PHE A 119 -18.50 4.92 -7.29
CA PHE A 119 -17.37 4.47 -6.49
C PHE A 119 -17.15 2.98 -6.79
N LYS A 120 -16.00 2.64 -7.38
CA LYS A 120 -15.61 1.25 -7.61
C LYS A 120 -14.31 0.95 -6.87
N PRO A 121 -14.21 -0.20 -6.18
CA PRO A 121 -12.94 -0.68 -5.64
C PRO A 121 -11.93 -0.80 -6.77
N ARG A 122 -10.70 -0.34 -6.54
CA ARG A 122 -9.57 -0.70 -7.42
C ARG A 122 -8.83 -1.87 -6.79
N LEU A 123 -8.31 -2.74 -7.63
CA LEU A 123 -7.51 -3.88 -7.20
C LEU A 123 -6.09 -3.64 -7.68
N PHE A 124 -5.12 -3.91 -6.82
CA PHE A 124 -3.71 -3.89 -7.18
C PHE A 124 -3.15 -5.29 -7.05
N ASP A 125 -2.67 -5.85 -8.14
CA ASP A 125 -1.96 -7.12 -8.15
C ASP A 125 -0.52 -6.87 -7.69
N LEU A 126 -0.19 -7.33 -6.49
CA LEU A 126 1.15 -7.18 -5.90
C LEU A 126 2.18 -8.07 -6.61
N SER A 127 1.75 -9.17 -7.24
CA SER A 127 2.62 -10.10 -7.96
C SER A 127 3.00 -9.53 -9.34
N ALA A 128 2.02 -9.00 -10.08
CA ALA A 128 2.26 -8.32 -11.37
C ALA A 128 2.70 -6.85 -11.20
N PHE A 129 2.58 -6.33 -9.98
CA PHE A 129 2.84 -4.95 -9.59
C PHE A 129 2.04 -3.92 -10.42
N ALA A 130 0.76 -4.19 -10.65
CA ALA A 130 -0.10 -3.42 -11.54
C ALA A 130 -1.56 -3.36 -11.07
N LEU A 131 -2.25 -2.30 -11.48
CA LEU A 131 -3.69 -2.18 -11.27
C LEU A 131 -4.44 -3.20 -12.14
N THR A 132 -5.38 -3.93 -11.54
CA THR A 132 -6.21 -4.92 -12.23
C THR A 132 -7.70 -4.66 -12.03
N ARG A 133 -8.51 -5.18 -12.94
CA ARG A 133 -9.99 -5.21 -12.84
C ARG A 133 -10.51 -6.62 -12.58
N GLU A 134 -9.65 -7.62 -12.69
CA GLU A 134 -10.01 -9.01 -12.55
C GLU A 134 -10.20 -9.36 -11.08
N ARG A 135 -11.37 -9.90 -10.76
CA ARG A 135 -11.65 -10.43 -9.43
C ARG A 135 -11.21 -11.89 -9.38
N PRO A 136 -10.61 -12.34 -8.27
CA PRO A 136 -10.34 -13.76 -8.09
C PRO A 136 -11.64 -14.54 -7.92
N ASN A 137 -11.71 -15.73 -8.52
CA ASN A 137 -12.84 -16.65 -8.36
C ASN A 137 -12.80 -17.36 -7.00
N GLU A 138 -11.59 -17.76 -6.59
CA GLU A 138 -11.29 -18.37 -5.30
C GLU A 138 -10.21 -17.53 -4.61
N ALA A 139 -10.43 -17.22 -3.33
CA ALA A 139 -9.58 -16.30 -2.60
C ALA A 139 -9.61 -16.57 -1.10
N TYR A 140 -8.45 -16.47 -0.47
CA TYR A 140 -8.32 -16.31 0.97
C TYR A 140 -8.03 -14.85 1.31
N ILE A 141 -8.82 -14.25 2.19
CA ILE A 141 -8.76 -12.81 2.49
C ILE A 141 -8.23 -12.60 3.88
N VAL A 142 -7.19 -11.78 3.99
CA VAL A 142 -6.59 -11.35 5.25
C VAL A 142 -6.82 -9.86 5.44
N LYS A 143 -7.39 -9.50 6.59
CA LYS A 143 -7.82 -8.13 6.90
C LYS A 143 -6.85 -7.35 7.78
N ALA A 144 -5.84 -8.00 8.33
CA ALA A 144 -4.82 -7.34 9.12
C ALA A 144 -3.44 -7.73 8.60
N TRP A 145 -2.53 -6.76 8.49
CA TRP A 145 -1.17 -7.02 8.03
C TRP A 145 -0.21 -5.97 8.55
N LYS A 146 1.08 -6.33 8.59
CA LYS A 146 2.19 -5.45 8.93
C LYS A 146 3.04 -5.17 7.71
N LEU A 147 3.64 -4.00 7.67
CA LEU A 147 4.68 -3.64 6.72
C LEU A 147 6.01 -3.49 7.46
N TRP A 148 7.02 -4.17 6.94
CA TRP A 148 8.39 -4.12 7.45
C TRP A 148 9.29 -3.48 6.41
N VAL A 149 10.32 -2.76 6.87
CA VAL A 149 11.28 -2.12 5.95
C VAL A 149 12.08 -3.16 5.17
N ASN A 150 12.36 -4.31 5.80
CA ASN A 150 12.97 -5.48 5.18
C ASN A 150 12.79 -6.74 6.04
N ASP A 151 13.18 -7.90 5.51
CA ASP A 151 13.06 -9.19 6.22
C ASP A 151 13.99 -9.32 7.43
N GLU A 152 15.13 -8.61 7.46
CA GLU A 152 16.03 -8.56 8.63
C GLU A 152 15.30 -7.93 9.81
N SER A 153 14.72 -6.73 9.61
CA SER A 153 13.94 -6.04 10.63
C SER A 153 12.73 -6.85 11.11
N ARG A 154 12.10 -7.62 10.22
CA ARG A 154 10.94 -8.48 10.57
C ARG A 154 11.31 -9.58 11.56
N ARG A 155 12.55 -10.08 11.54
CA ARG A 155 13.02 -11.20 12.37
C ARG A 155 13.59 -10.76 13.72
N GLU A 156 13.84 -9.46 13.92
CA GLU A 156 14.34 -8.93 15.18
C GLU A 156 13.25 -8.93 16.26
N SER A 157 13.55 -9.48 17.44
CA SER A 157 12.58 -9.73 18.53
C SER A 157 11.84 -8.47 19.04
N GLU A 158 12.43 -7.29 18.86
CA GLU A 158 11.91 -6.01 19.40
C GLU A 158 11.67 -4.96 18.30
N ALA A 159 11.77 -5.36 17.03
CA ALA A 159 11.54 -4.42 15.94
C ALA A 159 10.06 -4.06 15.81
N THR A 160 9.78 -2.80 15.50
CA THR A 160 8.43 -2.30 15.25
C THR A 160 8.18 -2.21 13.75
N PRO A 161 7.04 -2.71 13.23
CA PRO A 161 6.71 -2.55 11.81
C PRO A 161 6.54 -1.07 11.46
N LEU A 162 6.86 -0.72 10.21
CA LEU A 162 6.62 0.63 9.67
C LEU A 162 5.13 0.99 9.69
N LEU A 163 4.29 0.00 9.44
CA LEU A 163 2.85 0.11 9.44
C LEU A 163 2.22 -1.16 9.99
N PHE A 164 1.25 -1.00 10.87
CA PHE A 164 0.23 -2.01 11.13
C PHE A 164 -1.07 -1.50 10.52
N PHE A 165 -1.70 -2.31 9.67
CA PHE A 165 -2.92 -1.94 8.98
C PHE A 165 -4.03 -2.94 9.28
N GLN A 166 -5.26 -2.42 9.42
CA GLN A 166 -6.47 -3.21 9.54
C GLN A 166 -7.51 -2.70 8.54
N ALA A 167 -7.94 -3.59 7.65
CA ALA A 167 -8.94 -3.34 6.64
C ALA A 167 -10.26 -2.90 7.25
N THR A 168 -10.91 -1.94 6.59
CA THR A 168 -12.20 -1.43 6.98
C THR A 168 -13.26 -1.88 5.99
N THR A 169 -14.41 -2.28 6.52
CA THR A 169 -15.61 -2.50 5.72
C THR A 169 -16.38 -1.20 5.72
N LEU A 170 -16.47 -0.50 4.59
CA LEU A 170 -17.36 0.65 4.52
C LEU A 170 -18.81 0.17 4.62
N PRO A 171 -19.66 0.83 5.43
CA PRO A 171 -21.09 0.50 5.45
C PRO A 171 -21.64 0.68 4.05
N HIS A 172 -22.51 -0.25 3.62
CA HIS A 172 -23.21 -0.13 2.34
C HIS A 172 -23.79 1.27 2.23
N CYS A 173 -23.35 2.04 1.22
CA CYS A 173 -24.11 3.20 0.79
C CYS A 173 -25.42 2.66 0.19
N SER A 174 -26.44 2.55 1.04
CA SER A 174 -27.82 2.41 0.61
C SER A 174 -28.09 3.52 -0.40
N ARG A 175 -28.45 3.13 -1.62
CA ARG A 175 -28.83 4.06 -2.67
C ARG A 175 -30.12 4.80 -2.32
#